data_AF-A0A924D9B6-F1
#
_entry.id   AF-A0A924D9B6-F1
#
_cell.length_a   1.000
_cell.length_b   1.000
_cell.length_c   1.000
_cell.angle_alpha   90.00
_cell.angle_beta   90.00
_cell.angle_gamma   90.00
#
_symmetry.space_group_name_H-M   'P 1'
#
loop_
_entity.id
_entity.type
_entity.pdbx_description
1 polymer ?
#
loop_
_entity_poly.entity_id
_entity_poly.type
_entity_poly.pdbx_seq_one_letter_code
_entity_poly.pdbx_strand_id
1 'polypeptide(L)'
;MTFTLELTLEEEKLVREAQNRGIDVEVQLRKALSDLSSEEIHETPEVWSKRFHAWIESHRGMDLPSLSDKDISRESIYGERG
;
A
#
# COMPACT_ATOMS: atom_id res chain seq x y z
N MET A 1 11.17 15.07 -15.77
CA MET A 1 11.68 15.35 -14.42
C MET A 1 12.86 14.43 -14.20
N THR A 2 14.03 14.97 -13.86
CA THR A 2 15.27 14.20 -13.69
C THR A 2 15.59 14.14 -12.20
N PHE A 3 15.89 12.96 -11.68
CA PHE A 3 16.32 12.74 -10.30
C PHE A 3 17.79 12.34 -10.31
N THR A 4 18.56 12.93 -9.40
CA THR A 4 19.98 12.59 -9.19
C THR A 4 20.09 11.76 -7.93
N LEU A 5 20.76 10.61 -8.01
CA LEU A 5 21.05 9.74 -6.88
C LEU A 5 22.55 9.81 -6.61
N GLU A 6 22.92 10.16 -5.38
CA GLU A 6 24.32 10.11 -4.95
C GLU A 6 24.67 8.65 -4.62
N LEU A 7 25.57 8.07 -5.39
CA LEU A 7 26.00 6.68 -5.21
C LEU A 7 27.28 6.62 -4.37
N THR A 8 27.40 5.56 -3.59
CA THR A 8 28.66 5.21 -2.95
C THR A 8 29.62 4.58 -3.97
N LEU A 9 30.92 4.57 -3.66
CA LEU A 9 31.96 3.96 -4.51
C LEU A 9 31.69 2.48 -4.84
N GLU A 10 31.04 1.75 -3.93
CA GLU A 10 30.69 0.35 -4.12
C GLU A 10 29.54 0.19 -5.14
N GLU A 11 28.52 1.03 -5.02
CA GLU A 11 27.37 1.05 -5.94
C GLU A 11 27.79 1.47 -7.35
N GLU A 12 28.68 2.45 -7.50
CA GLU A 12 29.21 2.83 -8.81
C GLU A 12 29.93 1.68 -9.52
N LYS A 13 30.65 0.84 -8.76
CA LYS A 13 31.33 -0.33 -9.30
C LYS A 13 30.31 -1.37 -9.79
N LEU A 14 29.23 -1.57 -9.04
CA LEU A 14 28.13 -2.46 -9.44
C LEU A 14 27.41 -1.96 -10.69
N VAL A 15 27.18 -0.64 -10.80
CA VAL A 15 26.59 -0.02 -12.00
C VAL A 15 27.46 -0.27 -13.23
N ARG A 16 28.78 -0.05 -13.11
CA ARG A 16 29.72 -0.31 -14.22
C ARG A 16 29.75 -1.78 -14.62
N GLU A 17 29.72 -2.69 -13.64
CA GLU A 17 29.67 -4.12 -13.91
C GLU A 17 28.37 -4.53 -14.62
N ALA A 18 27.23 -4.00 -14.18
CA ALA A 18 25.94 -4.23 -14.83
C ALA A 18 25.93 -3.70 -16.28
N GLN A 19 26.48 -2.50 -16.50
CA GLN A 19 26.61 -1.93 -17.85
C GLN A 19 27.53 -2.76 -18.75
N ASN A 20 28.66 -3.26 -18.22
CA ASN A 20 29.55 -4.16 -18.97
C ASN A 20 28.89 -5.50 -19.33
N ARG A 21 27.87 -5.91 -18.57
CA ARG A 21 27.03 -7.08 -18.86
C ARG A 21 25.87 -6.75 -19.82
N GLY A 22 25.81 -5.52 -20.35
CA GLY A 22 24.76 -5.05 -21.25
C GLY A 22 23.44 -4.72 -20.55
N ILE A 23 23.44 -4.59 -19.22
CA ILE A 23 22.26 -4.23 -18.45
C ILE A 23 22.12 -2.71 -18.46
N ASP A 24 21.01 -2.22 -19.00
CA ASP A 24 20.63 -0.82 -18.88
C ASP A 24 20.08 -0.55 -17.48
N VAL A 25 20.94 0.03 -16.65
CA VAL A 25 20.67 0.32 -15.23
C VAL A 25 19.53 1.32 -15.07
N GLU A 26 19.36 2.28 -15.98
CA GLU A 26 18.28 3.26 -15.89
C GLU A 26 16.92 2.61 -16.15
N VAL A 27 16.85 1.71 -17.13
CA VAL A 27 15.62 0.95 -17.43
C VAL A 27 15.25 0.03 -16.26
N GLN A 28 16.23 -0.64 -15.66
CA GLN A 28 16.04 -1.48 -14.47
C GLN A 28 15.54 -0.67 -13.27
N LEU A 29 16.16 0.49 -12.98
CA LEU A 29 15.74 1.39 -11.91
C LEU A 29 14.32 1.91 -12.13
N ARG A 30 13.99 2.33 -13.36
CA ARG A 30 12.65 2.80 -13.70
C ARG A 30 11.61 1.70 -13.48
N LYS A 31 11.91 0.46 -13.88
CA LYS A 31 11.03 -0.68 -13.67
C LYS A 31 10.85 -0.98 -12.18
N ALA A 32 11.95 -1.08 -11.43
CA ALA A 32 11.91 -1.34 -9.99
C ALA A 32 11.13 -0.26 -9.23
N LEU A 33 11.33 1.02 -9.56
CA LEU A 33 10.58 2.12 -8.98
C LEU A 33 9.09 2.07 -9.35
N SER A 34 8.75 1.66 -10.56
CA SER A 34 7.37 1.46 -10.98
C SER A 34 6.70 0.31 -10.23
N ASP A 35 7.43 -0.78 -9.99
CA ASP A 35 6.94 -1.94 -9.25
C ASP A 35 6.75 -1.59 -7.76
N LEU A 36 7.68 -0.84 -7.16
CA LEU A 36 7.58 -0.33 -5.78
C LEU A 36 6.47 0.70 -5.59
N SER A 37 6.19 1.51 -6.62
CA SER A 37 5.05 2.45 -6.61
C SER A 37 3.69 1.72 -6.55
N SER A 38 3.65 0.41 -6.78
CA SER A 38 2.44 -0.40 -6.68
C SER A 38 2.17 -0.91 -5.26
N GLU A 39 3.12 -0.78 -4.32
CA GLU A 39 2.98 -1.23 -2.94
C GLU A 39 2.62 -0.05 -2.02
N GLU A 40 1.36 -0.06 -1.59
CA GLU A 40 0.76 0.79 -0.55
C GLU A 40 0.81 2.30 -0.78
N ILE A 41 -0.03 2.76 -1.72
CA ILE A 41 -0.66 4.07 -1.56
C ILE A 41 -1.57 3.97 -0.33
N HIS A 42 -1.07 4.33 0.85
CA HIS A 42 -1.95 4.64 1.96
C HIS A 42 -2.90 5.74 1.47
N GLU A 43 -4.16 5.37 1.25
CA GLU A 43 -5.19 6.35 0.92
C GLU A 43 -5.12 7.46 1.97
N THR A 44 -5.08 8.72 1.53
CA THR A 44 -5.08 9.83 2.49
C THR A 44 -6.34 9.73 3.35
N PRO A 45 -6.33 10.25 4.59
CA PRO A 45 -7.50 10.21 5.47
C PRO A 45 -8.79 10.73 4.79
N GLU A 46 -8.65 11.71 3.90
CA GLU A 46 -9.74 12.30 3.12
C GLU A 46 -10.31 11.32 2.08
N VAL A 47 -9.43 10.59 1.37
CA VAL A 47 -9.83 9.57 0.40
C VAL A 47 -10.54 8.43 1.10
N TRP A 48 -9.98 7.96 2.21
CA TRP A 48 -10.59 6.92 3.02
C TRP A 48 -11.97 7.35 3.55
N SER A 49 -12.07 8.56 4.11
CA SER A 49 -13.32 9.12 4.61
C SER A 49 -14.39 9.17 3.51
N LYS A 50 -14.02 9.61 2.30
CA LYS A 50 -14.95 9.65 1.16
C LYS A 50 -15.45 8.26 0.76
N ARG A 51 -14.56 7.26 0.70
CA ARG A 51 -14.95 5.88 0.38
C ARG A 51 -15.84 5.27 1.45
N PHE A 52 -15.54 5.53 2.72
CA PHE A 52 -16.37 5.09 3.85
C PHE A 52 -17.79 5.68 3.79
N HIS A 53 -17.92 6.98 3.54
CA HIS A 53 -19.24 7.60 3.35
C HIS A 53 -20.00 7.02 2.15
N ALA A 54 -19.31 6.81 1.02
CA ALA A 54 -19.93 6.18 -0.15
C ALA A 54 -20.43 4.76 0.15
N TRP A 55 -19.68 3.99 0.95
CA TRP A 55 -20.08 2.66 1.40
C TRP A 55 -21.29 2.71 2.35
N ILE A 56 -21.35 3.67 3.29
CA ILE A 56 -22.55 3.84 4.14
C ILE A 56 -23.77 4.15 3.27
N GLU A 57 -23.66 5.10 2.36
CA GLU A 57 -24.78 5.50 1.51
C GLU A 57 -25.24 4.36 0.59
N SER A 58 -24.34 3.52 0.08
CA SER A 58 -24.72 2.37 -0.76
C SER A 58 -25.55 1.32 -0.02
N HIS A 59 -25.46 1.27 1.31
CA HIS A 59 -26.19 0.32 2.16
C HIS A 59 -27.36 0.98 2.90
N ARG A 60 -27.55 2.30 2.74
CA ARG A 60 -28.67 3.02 3.35
C ARG A 60 -29.99 2.52 2.72
N GLY A 61 -30.82 1.89 3.55
CA GLY A 61 -32.10 1.33 3.13
C GLY A 61 -32.06 -0.14 2.71
N MET A 62 -30.91 -0.80 2.80
CA MET A 62 -30.86 -2.26 2.78
C MET A 62 -31.40 -2.81 4.11
N ASP A 63 -32.22 -3.85 4.04
CA ASP A 63 -32.68 -4.61 5.20
C ASP A 63 -31.54 -5.53 5.69
N LEU A 64 -30.51 -4.90 6.25
CA LEU A 64 -29.36 -5.61 6.82
C LEU A 64 -29.76 -6.17 8.18
N PRO A 65 -29.37 -7.42 8.50
CA PRO A 65 -29.65 -8.00 9.80
C PRO A 65 -29.01 -7.15 10.90
N SER A 66 -29.81 -6.76 11.88
CA SER A 66 -29.29 -6.13 13.09
C SER A 66 -28.54 -7.18 13.91
N LEU A 67 -27.31 -6.85 14.30
CA LEU A 67 -26.57 -7.65 15.27
C LEU A 67 -27.12 -7.35 16.66
N SER A 68 -27.27 -8.39 17.49
CA SER A 68 -27.66 -8.21 18.87
C SER A 68 -26.50 -7.61 19.68
N ASP A 69 -26.79 -6.93 20.78
CA ASP A 69 -25.75 -6.38 21.67
C ASP A 69 -24.77 -7.45 22.16
N LYS A 70 -25.26 -8.70 22.31
CA LYS A 70 -24.42 -9.85 22.65
C LYS A 70 -23.43 -10.18 21.54
N ASP A 71 -23.81 -10.06 20.28
CA ASP A 71 -22.94 -10.39 19.13
C ASP A 71 -21.88 -9.31 18.90
N ILE A 72 -22.14 -8.07 19.32
CA ILE A 72 -21.20 -6.93 19.24
C ILE A 72 -20.39 -6.77 20.55
N SER A 73 -20.75 -7.48 21.63
CA SER A 73 -20.04 -7.40 22.90
C SER A 73 -18.57 -7.79 22.74
N ARG A 74 -17.71 -7.04 23.42
CA ARG A 74 -16.26 -7.26 23.43
C ARG A 74 -15.91 -8.68 23.89
N GLU A 75 -16.66 -9.20 24.87
CA GLU A 75 -16.52 -10.54 25.42
C GLU A 75 -16.89 -11.62 24.39
N SER A 76 -17.82 -11.31 23.47
CA SER A 76 -18.19 -12.18 22.35
C SER A 76 -17.16 -12.14 21.21
N ILE A 77 -16.66 -10.95 20.86
CA ILE A 77 -15.69 -10.75 19.77
C ILE A 77 -14.30 -11.27 20.12
N TYR A 78 -13.84 -11.05 21.35
CA TYR A 78 -12.48 -11.38 21.78
C TYR A 78 -12.38 -12.64 22.64
N GLY A 79 -13.52 -13.26 22.99
CA GLY A 79 -13.59 -14.39 23.90
C GLY A 79 -13.14 -14.06 25.33
N GLU A 80 -13.19 -15.04 26.23
CA GLU A 80 -12.45 -14.95 27.50
C GLU A 80 -10.95 -15.01 27.19
N ARG A 81 -10.30 -13.85 27.21
CA ARG A 81 -8.83 -13.80 27.30
C ARG A 81 -8.44 -14.14 28.74
N GLY A 82 -8.20 -15.42 28.99
CA GLY A 82 -7.51 -15.95 30.17
C GLY A 82 -6.04 -16.24 29.87
#